data_AF-A0A960ZRN5-F1
#
_entry.id   AF-A0A960ZRN5-F1
#
_cell.length_a   1.000
_cell.length_b   1.000
_cell.length_c   1.000
_cell.angle_alpha   90.00
_cell.angle_beta   90.00
_cell.angle_gamma   90.00
#
_symmetry.space_group_name_H-M   'P 1'
#
loop_
_entity.id
_entity.type
_entity.pdbx_description
1 polymer ?
#
loop_
_entity_poly.entity_id
_entity_poly.type
_entity_poly.pdbx_seq_one_letter_code
_entity_poly.pdbx_strand_id
1 'polypeptide(L)'
;MLDPELSAVDARSYFVRGRNALLTRANLGPLYLDYYLHLMQAKIQHEAVLDGMLKDALAGLVLHLSSRPQDEGCAWTINVANPLVNFFVTGSTRPGRVTGRLFTEEVRNSGTNLFIAQTTRPNQKPRQSMIDFLGDDMLAAIETFYTQSEQRLTRIFRLPDEDFVQISAEPDCDEEWLNALTVEELPTLDQREHLTPLEQRVYVFECGCTMERLFPVLARMPEVDIDYVFAEGPATIHCPRCGLVYRPSREMFEEWRVQQ
;
A
#
# COMPACT_ATOMS: atom_id res chain seq x y z
N MET A 1 14.09 -8.80 -9.24
CA MET A 1 15.15 -7.91 -8.75
C MET A 1 14.51 -6.54 -8.54
N LEU A 2 14.89 -5.78 -7.51
CA LEU A 2 14.44 -4.38 -7.39
C LEU A 2 15.21 -3.55 -8.42
N ASP A 3 14.57 -2.52 -8.95
CA ASP A 3 15.24 -1.56 -9.82
C ASP A 3 16.25 -0.76 -8.98
N PRO A 4 17.56 -0.81 -9.31
CA PRO A 4 18.59 -0.12 -8.52
C PRO A 4 18.52 1.41 -8.64
N GLU A 5 17.76 1.96 -9.60
CA GLU A 5 17.57 3.40 -9.74
C GLU A 5 16.49 3.97 -8.80
N LEU A 6 15.66 3.09 -8.22
CA LEU A 6 14.61 3.50 -7.29
C LEU A 6 15.16 3.76 -5.89
N SER A 7 14.51 4.70 -5.23
CA SER A 7 14.82 5.16 -3.89
C SER A 7 14.35 4.13 -2.86
N ALA A 8 15.31 3.44 -2.24
CA ALA A 8 15.03 2.40 -1.25
C ALA A 8 14.59 2.98 0.10
N VAL A 9 13.52 2.42 0.68
CA VAL A 9 13.08 2.67 2.05
C VAL A 9 13.44 1.50 2.96
N ASP A 10 14.20 1.79 4.02
CA ASP A 10 14.48 0.83 5.08
C ASP A 10 13.38 0.86 6.14
N ALA A 11 12.57 -0.21 6.18
CA ALA A 11 11.65 -0.48 7.27
C ALA A 11 12.32 -1.40 8.29
N ARG A 12 12.38 -0.96 9.55
CA ARG A 12 13.05 -1.67 10.64
C ARG A 12 12.04 -2.11 11.68
N SER A 13 12.17 -3.34 12.16
CA SER A 13 11.32 -3.90 13.20
C SER A 13 12.10 -4.21 14.48
N TYR A 14 11.47 -3.97 15.62
CA TYR A 14 12.03 -4.13 16.95
C TYR A 14 11.01 -4.76 17.88
N PHE A 15 11.47 -5.60 18.81
CA PHE A 15 10.67 -6.03 19.94
C PHE A 15 10.95 -5.13 21.14
N VAL A 16 9.90 -4.52 21.71
CA VAL A 16 9.98 -3.69 22.92
C VAL A 16 9.94 -4.61 24.14
N ARG A 17 11.11 -4.93 24.68
CA ARG A 17 11.25 -5.88 25.80
C ARG A 17 10.64 -5.30 27.07
N GLY A 18 9.96 -6.15 27.84
CA GLY A 18 9.25 -5.74 29.06
C GLY A 18 7.85 -5.17 28.82
N ARG A 19 7.60 -4.59 27.63
CA ARG A 19 6.26 -4.13 27.20
C ARG A 19 5.51 -5.14 26.34
N ASN A 20 6.21 -6.12 25.77
CA ASN A 20 5.67 -7.12 24.84
C ASN A 20 4.91 -6.50 23.66
N ALA A 21 5.60 -5.60 22.95
CA ALA A 21 5.07 -4.95 21.76
C ALA A 21 6.05 -5.09 20.58
N LEU A 22 5.50 -5.17 19.38
CA LEU A 22 6.24 -5.09 18.12
C LEU A 22 6.21 -3.65 17.63
N LEU A 23 7.39 -3.06 17.44
CA LEU A 23 7.57 -1.74 16.84
C LEU A 23 8.10 -1.90 15.42
N THR A 24 7.47 -1.22 14.47
CA THR A 24 8.00 -1.04 13.11
C THR A 24 8.15 0.45 12.80
N ARG A 25 9.22 0.82 12.10
CA ARG A 25 9.53 2.21 11.76
C ARG A 25 10.14 2.32 10.38
N ALA A 26 9.76 3.36 9.64
CA ALA A 26 10.32 3.67 8.34
C ALA A 26 10.23 5.17 8.05
N ASN A 27 11.24 5.70 7.37
CA ASN A 27 11.19 7.02 6.75
C ASN A 27 10.76 6.86 5.29
N LEU A 28 9.62 7.45 4.93
CA LEU A 28 8.95 7.22 3.65
C LEU A 28 9.30 8.27 2.59
N GLY A 29 10.12 9.27 2.91
CA GLY A 29 10.50 10.31 1.96
C GLY A 29 11.12 9.79 0.66
N PRO A 30 12.03 8.79 0.69
CA PRO A 30 12.51 8.14 -0.52
C PRO A 30 11.38 7.51 -1.36
N LEU A 31 10.41 6.85 -0.71
CA LEU A 31 9.25 6.28 -1.41
C LEU A 31 8.39 7.36 -2.08
N TYR A 32 8.19 8.48 -1.39
CA TYR A 32 7.36 9.57 -1.88
C TYR A 32 7.99 10.32 -3.04
N LEU A 33 9.32 10.41 -3.10
CA LEU A 33 10.02 10.93 -4.26
C LEU A 33 9.68 10.14 -5.53
N ASP A 34 9.83 8.82 -5.49
CA ASP A 34 9.54 7.94 -6.62
C ASP A 34 8.03 7.93 -6.95
N TYR A 35 7.17 8.02 -5.94
CA TYR A 35 5.73 8.21 -6.13
C TYR A 35 5.42 9.48 -6.93
N TYR A 36 6.01 10.63 -6.60
CA TYR A 36 5.76 11.87 -7.35
C TYR A 36 6.37 11.82 -8.76
N LEU A 37 7.54 11.20 -8.93
CA LEU A 37 8.10 10.94 -10.27
C LEU A 37 7.16 10.10 -11.12
N HIS A 38 6.57 9.06 -10.53
CA HIS A 38 5.56 8.24 -11.19
C HIS A 38 4.31 9.04 -11.56
N LEU A 39 3.77 9.87 -10.66
CA LEU A 39 2.63 10.73 -10.97
C LEU A 39 2.93 11.69 -12.12
N MET A 40 4.12 12.28 -12.15
CA MET A 40 4.57 13.14 -13.25
C MET A 40 4.60 12.39 -14.59
N GLN A 41 5.17 11.19 -14.62
CA GLN A 41 5.21 10.33 -15.81
C GLN A 41 3.79 9.96 -16.29
N ALA A 42 2.89 9.67 -15.34
CA ALA A 42 1.50 9.35 -15.61
C ALA A 42 0.62 10.58 -15.90
N LYS A 43 1.16 11.80 -15.74
CA LYS A 43 0.44 13.08 -15.84
C LYS A 43 -0.78 13.14 -14.91
N ILE A 44 -0.63 12.60 -13.71
CA ILE A 44 -1.66 12.58 -12.66
C ILE A 44 -1.36 13.71 -11.68
N GLN A 45 -2.41 14.43 -11.28
CA GLN A 45 -2.34 15.44 -10.23
C GLN A 45 -3.47 15.18 -9.24
N HIS A 46 -3.11 15.09 -7.97
CA HIS A 46 -4.06 14.89 -6.88
C HIS A 46 -4.26 16.19 -6.11
N GLU A 47 -5.44 16.36 -5.54
CA GLU A 47 -5.67 17.39 -4.53
C GLU A 47 -4.80 17.09 -3.30
N ALA A 48 -4.22 18.12 -2.69
CA ALA A 48 -3.24 17.96 -1.59
C ALA A 48 -3.76 17.11 -0.41
N VAL A 49 -5.04 17.25 -0.07
CA VAL A 49 -5.68 16.46 1.01
C VAL A 49 -5.71 14.97 0.64
N LEU A 50 -6.16 14.65 -0.57
CA LEU A 50 -6.25 13.27 -1.06
C LEU A 50 -4.86 12.65 -1.28
N ASP A 51 -3.90 13.46 -1.73
CA ASP A 51 -2.49 13.07 -1.84
C ASP A 51 -1.91 12.67 -0.48
N GLY A 52 -2.16 13.47 0.56
CA GLY A 52 -1.77 13.17 1.94
C GLY A 52 -2.38 11.85 2.44
N MET A 53 -3.67 11.63 2.18
CA MET A 53 -4.35 10.38 2.54
C MET A 53 -3.72 9.16 1.83
N LEU A 54 -3.43 9.26 0.53
CA LEU A 54 -2.76 8.18 -0.19
C LEU A 54 -1.35 7.90 0.35
N LYS A 55 -0.60 8.95 0.70
CA LYS A 55 0.71 8.83 1.34
C LYS A 55 0.65 8.10 2.69
N ASP A 56 -0.34 8.43 3.52
CA ASP A 56 -0.58 7.75 4.79
C ASP A 56 -0.94 6.27 4.59
N ALA A 57 -1.80 5.96 3.61
CA ALA A 57 -2.14 4.59 3.27
C ALA A 57 -0.93 3.77 2.80
N LEU A 58 -0.03 4.40 2.02
CA LEU A 58 1.24 3.78 1.62
C LEU A 58 2.19 3.56 2.80
N ALA A 59 2.34 4.55 3.70
CA ALA A 59 3.15 4.41 4.90
C ALA A 59 2.66 3.27 5.79
N GLY A 60 1.35 3.26 6.07
CA GLY A 60 0.73 2.19 6.85
C GLY A 60 0.87 0.82 6.20
N LEU A 61 0.79 0.73 4.87
CA LEU A 61 1.03 -0.53 4.16
C LEU A 61 2.47 -1.01 4.29
N VAL A 62 3.47 -0.12 4.20
CA VAL A 62 4.88 -0.47 4.40
C VAL A 62 5.11 -0.97 5.82
N LEU A 63 4.60 -0.26 6.83
CA LEU A 63 4.69 -0.65 8.23
C LEU A 63 4.01 -2.00 8.49
N HIS A 64 2.82 -2.20 7.95
CA HIS A 64 2.11 -3.47 8.00
C HIS A 64 2.92 -4.60 7.36
N LEU A 65 3.34 -4.44 6.10
CA LEU A 65 4.13 -5.46 5.41
C LEU A 65 5.41 -5.81 6.19
N SER A 66 6.04 -4.82 6.84
CA SER A 66 7.22 -5.06 7.67
C SER A 66 6.94 -5.82 8.98
N SER A 67 5.70 -5.79 9.46
CA SER A 67 5.23 -6.52 10.65
C SER A 67 4.65 -7.90 10.32
N ARG A 68 4.52 -8.27 9.04
CA ARG A 68 3.93 -9.56 8.58
C ARG A 68 4.98 -10.58 8.14
N PRO A 69 4.64 -11.88 8.01
CA PRO A 69 5.47 -12.87 7.32
C PRO A 69 5.95 -12.40 5.93
N GLN A 70 7.19 -12.73 5.58
CA GLN A 70 7.82 -12.21 4.35
C GLN A 70 7.20 -12.74 3.04
N ASP A 71 6.46 -13.84 3.09
CA ASP A 71 5.76 -14.44 1.96
C ASP A 71 4.31 -13.95 1.84
N GLU A 72 3.90 -12.97 2.65
CA GLU A 72 2.62 -12.29 2.53
C GLU A 72 2.69 -11.11 1.56
N GLY A 73 1.72 -11.07 0.63
CA GLY A 73 1.33 -9.89 -0.09
C GLY A 73 0.03 -9.34 0.49
N CYS A 74 -0.17 -8.03 0.38
CA CYS A 74 -1.35 -7.36 0.89
C CYS A 74 -1.88 -6.34 -0.12
N ALA A 75 -3.19 -6.20 -0.18
CA ALA A 75 -3.88 -5.16 -0.90
C ALA A 75 -4.99 -4.59 -0.03
N TRP A 76 -5.06 -3.27 0.08
CA TRP A 76 -6.11 -2.56 0.79
C TRP A 76 -6.94 -1.76 -0.19
N THR A 77 -8.26 -1.87 -0.06
CA THR A 77 -9.23 -0.96 -0.67
C THR A 77 -9.92 -0.20 0.44
N ILE A 78 -9.77 1.12 0.46
CA ILE A 78 -10.29 2.00 1.51
C ILE A 78 -11.28 2.97 0.86
N ASN A 79 -12.56 2.81 1.17
CA ASN A 79 -13.62 3.73 0.75
C ASN A 79 -13.86 4.75 1.86
N VAL A 80 -13.80 6.02 1.50
CA VAL A 80 -14.16 7.15 2.37
C VAL A 80 -15.43 7.78 1.78
N ALA A 81 -16.44 7.97 2.61
CA ALA A 81 -17.72 8.54 2.21
C ALA A 81 -17.67 10.08 2.16
N ASN A 82 -16.81 10.69 2.96
CA ASN A 82 -16.58 12.15 2.97
C ASN A 82 -15.11 12.48 3.33
N PRO A 83 -14.28 12.93 2.38
CA PRO A 83 -14.59 13.11 0.96
C PRO A 83 -14.92 11.79 0.26
N LEU A 84 -15.72 11.83 -0.81
CA LEU A 84 -16.10 10.61 -1.54
C LEU A 84 -14.95 10.13 -2.44
N VAL A 85 -14.15 9.19 -1.94
CA VAL A 85 -12.94 8.70 -2.61
C VAL A 85 -12.66 7.24 -2.28
N ASN A 86 -12.10 6.50 -3.24
CA ASN A 86 -11.53 5.17 -3.01
C ASN A 86 -10.01 5.22 -3.09
N PHE A 87 -9.33 4.61 -2.12
CA PHE A 87 -7.90 4.34 -2.18
C PHE A 87 -7.66 2.86 -2.42
N PHE A 88 -6.69 2.55 -3.27
CA PHE A 88 -6.15 1.21 -3.45
C PHE A 88 -4.64 1.26 -3.23
N VAL A 89 -4.13 0.51 -2.25
CA VAL A 89 -2.69 0.33 -2.04
C VAL A 89 -2.38 -1.16 -1.99
N THR A 90 -1.23 -1.56 -2.53
CA THR A 90 -0.82 -2.97 -2.52
C THR A 90 0.68 -3.13 -2.54
N GLY A 91 1.16 -4.23 -1.98
CA GLY A 91 2.57 -4.57 -1.99
C GLY A 91 2.87 -5.95 -1.44
N SER A 92 4.15 -6.28 -1.46
CA SER A 92 4.70 -7.51 -0.86
C SER A 92 6.14 -7.27 -0.41
N THR A 93 6.68 -8.22 0.37
CA THR A 93 8.07 -8.14 0.86
C THR A 93 9.07 -8.85 -0.07
N ARG A 94 8.59 -9.75 -0.94
CA ARG A 94 9.45 -10.52 -1.86
C ARG A 94 8.85 -10.52 -3.28
N PRO A 95 9.28 -9.61 -4.18
CA PRO A 95 10.17 -8.48 -3.92
C PRO A 95 9.49 -7.38 -3.08
N GLY A 96 10.28 -6.56 -2.38
CA GLY A 96 9.84 -5.44 -1.54
C GLY A 96 9.30 -4.27 -2.38
N ARG A 97 8.05 -4.37 -2.83
CA ARG A 97 7.43 -3.39 -3.73
C ARG A 97 6.10 -2.96 -3.17
N VAL A 98 5.85 -1.66 -3.20
CA VAL A 98 4.54 -1.07 -2.87
C VAL A 98 4.11 -0.12 -3.98
N THR A 99 2.80 0.04 -4.15
CA THR A 99 2.20 1.00 -5.07
C THR A 99 0.81 1.36 -4.58
N GLY A 100 0.28 2.47 -5.06
CA GLY A 100 -1.12 2.81 -4.82
C GLY A 100 -1.70 3.76 -5.86
N ARG A 101 -3.02 3.95 -5.75
CA ARG A 101 -3.81 4.86 -6.56
C ARG A 101 -5.06 5.27 -5.78
N LEU A 102 -5.55 6.48 -6.04
CA LEU A 102 -6.88 6.93 -5.61
C LEU A 102 -7.84 7.12 -6.79
N PHE A 103 -9.13 7.02 -6.50
CA PHE A 103 -10.23 7.18 -7.46
C PHE A 103 -11.25 8.17 -6.88
N THR A 104 -11.50 9.25 -7.62
CA THR A 104 -12.50 10.29 -7.31
C THR A 104 -13.71 10.24 -8.25
N GLU A 105 -13.62 9.44 -9.30
CA GLU A 105 -14.67 9.21 -10.29
C GLU A 105 -15.28 7.82 -10.09
N GLU A 106 -16.57 7.69 -10.40
CA GLU A 106 -17.31 6.42 -10.30
C GLU A 106 -17.23 5.74 -8.91
N VAL A 107 -17.03 6.54 -7.86
CA VAL A 107 -16.97 6.07 -6.48
C VAL A 107 -18.38 5.85 -5.95
N ARG A 108 -18.65 4.63 -5.45
CA ARG A 108 -19.92 4.32 -4.80
C ARG A 108 -19.97 4.99 -3.43
N ASN A 109 -21.09 5.63 -3.11
CA ASN A 109 -21.37 6.18 -1.79
C ASN A 109 -22.30 5.24 -1.01
N SER A 110 -21.75 4.49 -0.05
CA SER A 110 -22.50 3.64 0.88
C SER A 110 -23.03 4.40 2.10
N GLY A 111 -22.63 5.66 2.30
CA GLY A 111 -22.90 6.45 3.51
C GLY A 111 -22.02 6.09 4.71
N THR A 112 -21.20 5.05 4.59
CA THR A 112 -20.22 4.61 5.59
C THR A 112 -18.86 4.40 4.95
N ASN A 113 -17.79 4.57 5.74
CA ASN A 113 -16.44 4.26 5.29
C ASN A 113 -16.16 2.77 5.45
N LEU A 114 -15.42 2.19 4.50
CA LEU A 114 -15.15 0.76 4.45
C LEU A 114 -13.67 0.50 4.22
N PHE A 115 -13.07 -0.35 5.05
CA PHE A 115 -11.70 -0.83 4.86
C PHE A 115 -11.73 -2.31 4.51
N ILE A 116 -11.22 -2.65 3.33
CA ILE A 116 -11.13 -4.02 2.84
C ILE A 116 -9.65 -4.40 2.75
N ALA A 117 -9.23 -5.38 3.53
CA ALA A 117 -7.89 -5.96 3.45
C ALA A 117 -7.94 -7.32 2.75
N GLN A 118 -7.07 -7.51 1.76
CA GLN A 118 -6.86 -8.80 1.12
C GLN A 118 -5.41 -9.24 1.27
N THR A 119 -5.20 -10.36 1.96
CA THR A 119 -3.89 -10.99 2.13
C THR A 119 -3.75 -12.18 1.18
N THR A 120 -2.60 -12.25 0.51
CA THR A 120 -2.26 -13.36 -0.40
C THR A 120 -0.95 -14.00 0.04
N ARG A 121 -0.86 -15.33 -0.12
CA ARG A 121 0.35 -16.12 0.10
C ARG A 121 0.50 -17.17 -1.00
N PRO A 122 1.72 -17.59 -1.35
CA PRO A 122 1.94 -18.68 -2.29
C PRO A 122 1.17 -19.93 -1.88
N ASN A 123 0.51 -20.58 -2.84
CA ASN A 123 -0.23 -21.85 -2.67
C ASN A 123 -1.37 -21.80 -1.63
N GLN A 124 -1.87 -20.62 -1.28
CA GLN A 124 -3.00 -20.47 -0.37
C GLN A 124 -4.11 -19.64 -1.04
N LYS A 125 -5.36 -19.89 -0.64
CA LYS A 125 -6.47 -19.03 -1.06
C LYS A 125 -6.30 -17.64 -0.44
N PRO A 126 -6.57 -16.56 -1.20
CA PRO A 126 -6.63 -15.22 -0.64
C PRO A 126 -7.58 -15.16 0.56
N ARG A 127 -7.18 -14.40 1.58
CA ARG A 127 -8.04 -14.10 2.74
C ARG A 127 -8.45 -12.65 2.66
N GLN A 128 -9.69 -12.37 3.02
CA GLN A 128 -10.25 -11.03 3.00
C GLN A 128 -10.89 -10.71 4.34
N SER A 129 -10.62 -9.51 4.84
CA SER A 129 -11.27 -8.89 5.97
C SER A 129 -11.93 -7.59 5.53
N MET A 130 -13.04 -7.24 6.18
CA MET A 130 -13.79 -6.03 5.89
C MET A 130 -14.28 -5.46 7.21
N ILE A 131 -14.00 -4.18 7.45
CA ILE A 131 -14.40 -3.45 8.65
C ILE A 131 -14.91 -2.06 8.27
N ASP A 132 -15.82 -1.53 9.08
CA ASP A 132 -16.23 -0.14 9.00
C ASP A 132 -15.31 0.71 9.90
N PHE A 133 -15.07 1.96 9.51
CA PHE A 133 -14.31 2.92 10.30
C PHE A 133 -14.95 4.31 10.26
N LEU A 134 -14.47 5.23 11.10
CA LEU A 134 -14.97 6.59 11.21
C LEU A 134 -13.88 7.61 10.86
N GLY A 135 -14.31 8.78 10.36
CA GLY A 135 -13.39 9.87 9.99
C GLY A 135 -12.64 9.62 8.68
N ASP A 136 -11.67 10.47 8.39
CA ASP A 136 -10.88 10.49 7.15
C ASP A 136 -9.37 10.30 7.40
N ASP A 137 -8.95 10.15 8.66
CA ASP A 137 -7.57 9.80 9.00
C ASP A 137 -7.27 8.34 8.62
N MET A 138 -6.43 8.18 7.59
CA MET A 138 -6.05 6.86 7.06
C MET A 138 -5.28 6.00 8.06
N LEU A 139 -4.46 6.59 8.92
CA LEU A 139 -3.72 5.82 9.93
C LEU A 139 -4.67 5.35 11.04
N ALA A 140 -5.61 6.19 11.46
CA ALA A 140 -6.66 5.80 12.41
C ALA A 140 -7.58 4.70 11.83
N ALA A 141 -7.86 4.73 10.53
CA ALA A 141 -8.58 3.66 9.83
C ALA A 141 -7.79 2.33 9.89
N ILE A 142 -6.47 2.37 9.73
CA ILE A 142 -5.60 1.20 9.84
C ILE A 142 -5.54 0.70 11.29
N GLU A 143 -5.43 1.58 12.29
CA GLU A 143 -5.53 1.18 13.71
C GLU A 143 -6.85 0.46 13.99
N THR A 144 -7.97 1.00 13.47
CA THR A 144 -9.30 0.37 13.58
C THR A 144 -9.32 -1.02 12.94
N PHE A 145 -8.68 -1.19 11.77
CA PHE A 145 -8.51 -2.50 11.14
C PHE A 145 -7.72 -3.46 12.01
N TYR A 146 -6.62 -3.02 12.63
CA TYR A 146 -5.85 -3.86 13.55
C TYR A 146 -6.67 -4.28 14.79
N THR A 147 -7.44 -3.37 15.36
CA THR A 147 -8.31 -3.67 16.51
C THR A 147 -9.41 -4.66 16.14
N GLN A 148 -10.13 -4.43 15.04
CA GLN A 148 -11.32 -5.23 14.69
C GLN A 148 -10.99 -6.55 13.99
N SER A 149 -10.02 -6.55 13.07
CA SER A 149 -9.68 -7.73 12.25
C SER A 149 -8.50 -8.50 12.81
N GLU A 150 -7.38 -7.85 13.09
CA GLU A 150 -6.18 -8.52 13.62
C GLU A 150 -6.29 -8.82 15.12
N GLN A 151 -7.29 -8.23 15.80
CA GLN A 151 -7.56 -8.35 17.24
C GLN A 151 -6.34 -7.99 18.09
N ARG A 152 -5.67 -6.90 17.69
CA ARG A 152 -4.49 -6.38 18.39
C ARG A 152 -4.59 -4.87 18.52
N LEU A 153 -4.41 -4.36 19.73
CA LEU A 153 -4.19 -2.94 19.94
C LEU A 153 -2.97 -2.51 19.14
N THR A 154 -3.14 -1.52 18.27
CA THR A 154 -2.07 -0.99 17.43
C THR A 154 -2.20 0.51 17.37
N ARG A 155 -1.05 1.19 17.48
CA ARG A 155 -0.96 2.64 17.34
C ARG A 155 0.04 3.01 16.28
N ILE A 156 -0.30 3.99 15.46
CA ILE A 156 0.52 4.48 14.35
C ILE A 156 0.70 5.99 14.52
N PHE A 157 1.94 6.43 14.39
CA PHE A 157 2.33 7.80 14.64
C PHE A 157 2.99 8.39 13.41
N ARG A 158 2.58 9.62 13.07
CA ARG A 158 3.26 10.50 12.12
C ARG A 158 4.32 11.28 12.87
N LEU A 159 5.57 11.18 12.43
CA LEU A 159 6.69 11.98 12.95
C LEU A 159 7.13 13.00 11.89
N PRO A 160 7.96 13.99 12.25
CA PRO A 160 8.56 14.90 11.29
C PRO A 160 9.35 14.16 10.19
N ASP A 161 9.59 14.87 9.07
CA ASP A 161 10.40 14.38 7.95
C ASP A 161 9.91 13.07 7.31
N GLU A 162 8.59 12.83 7.33
CA GLU A 162 7.96 11.64 6.71
C GLU A 162 8.41 10.33 7.36
N ASP A 163 8.76 10.38 8.64
CA ASP A 163 9.01 9.21 9.48
C ASP A 163 7.70 8.72 10.11
N PHE A 164 7.52 7.40 10.14
CA PHE A 164 6.31 6.78 10.68
C PHE A 164 6.68 5.61 11.57
N VAL A 165 5.93 5.46 12.67
CA VAL A 165 6.11 4.37 13.64
C VAL A 165 4.77 3.67 13.84
N GLN A 166 4.76 2.36 13.76
CA GLN A 166 3.64 1.52 14.20
C GLN A 166 4.12 0.69 15.40
N ILE A 167 3.30 0.63 16.45
CA ILE A 167 3.51 -0.25 17.61
C ILE A 167 2.26 -1.08 17.81
N SER A 168 2.39 -2.40 17.68
CA SER A 168 1.30 -3.35 17.88
C SER A 168 1.54 -4.24 19.09
N ALA A 169 0.49 -4.46 19.87
CA ALA A 169 0.49 -5.39 20.98
C ALA A 169 0.79 -6.82 20.51
N GLU A 170 1.71 -7.48 21.19
CA GLU A 170 1.88 -8.93 21.15
C GLU A 170 1.21 -9.56 22.38
N PRO A 171 1.12 -10.90 22.50
CA PRO A 171 0.59 -11.51 23.70
C PRO A 171 1.27 -10.99 24.97
N ASP A 172 0.46 -10.72 26.00
CA ASP A 172 0.88 -10.14 27.28
C ASP A 172 1.47 -8.72 27.17
N CYS A 173 1.03 -7.93 26.18
CA CYS A 173 1.39 -6.52 26.04
C CYS A 173 0.95 -5.68 27.24
N ASP A 174 1.81 -4.74 27.63
CA ASP A 174 1.42 -3.60 28.48
C ASP A 174 0.59 -2.61 27.65
N GLU A 175 -0.72 -2.86 27.56
CA GLU A 175 -1.64 -2.05 26.76
C GLU A 175 -1.89 -0.66 27.35
N GLU A 176 -1.73 -0.48 28.67
CA GLU A 176 -1.82 0.84 29.31
C GLU A 176 -0.67 1.73 28.84
N TRP A 177 0.56 1.19 28.85
CA TRP A 177 1.71 1.87 28.26
C TRP A 177 1.49 2.19 26.79
N LEU A 178 1.05 1.21 25.99
CA LEU A 178 0.84 1.42 24.56
C LEU A 178 -0.18 2.53 24.29
N ASN A 179 -1.31 2.56 25.00
CA ASN A 179 -2.31 3.62 24.88
C ASN A 179 -1.82 4.99 25.37
N ALA A 180 -0.89 5.04 26.33
CA ALA A 180 -0.38 6.28 26.89
C ALA A 180 0.70 6.97 26.02
N LEU A 181 1.32 6.26 25.07
CA LEU A 181 2.40 6.80 24.24
C LEU A 181 1.99 8.08 23.48
N THR A 182 2.91 9.02 23.37
CA THR A 182 2.75 10.27 22.62
C THR A 182 3.77 10.39 21.49
N VAL A 183 3.56 11.32 20.54
CA VAL A 183 4.47 11.50 19.40
C VAL A 183 5.84 12.01 19.86
N GLU A 184 5.85 12.89 20.87
CA GLU A 184 7.03 13.54 21.44
C GLU A 184 7.99 12.55 22.11
N GLU A 185 7.46 11.40 22.50
CA GLU A 185 8.12 10.33 23.23
C GLU A 185 8.85 9.31 22.34
N LEU A 186 8.48 9.24 21.07
CA LEU A 186 9.00 8.24 20.11
C LEU A 186 10.45 8.48 19.67
N PRO A 187 10.94 9.73 19.50
CA PRO A 187 12.34 9.96 19.12
C PRO A 187 13.36 9.43 20.13
N THR A 188 12.96 9.30 21.41
CA THR A 188 13.84 8.87 22.52
C THR A 188 13.38 7.56 23.16
N LEU A 189 12.53 6.79 22.46
CA LEU A 189 11.95 5.57 23.02
C LEU A 189 13.03 4.53 23.36
N ASP A 190 14.10 4.46 22.58
CA ASP A 190 15.26 3.58 22.78
C ASP A 190 16.08 3.89 24.05
N GLN A 191 15.93 5.10 24.59
CA GLN A 191 16.57 5.52 25.84
C GLN A 191 15.74 5.12 27.07
N ARG A 192 14.44 4.90 26.88
CA ARG A 192 13.48 4.62 27.96
C ARG A 192 13.06 3.15 28.00
N GLU A 193 13.03 2.51 26.85
CA GLU A 193 12.60 1.12 26.66
C GLU A 193 13.71 0.31 25.99
N HIS A 194 13.77 -0.99 26.28
CA HIS A 194 14.78 -1.86 25.69
C HIS A 194 14.31 -2.41 24.34
N LEU A 195 14.79 -1.82 23.24
CA LEU A 195 14.48 -2.24 21.88
C LEU A 195 15.44 -3.34 21.39
N THR A 196 14.92 -4.53 21.13
CA THR A 196 15.68 -5.61 20.46
C THR A 196 15.42 -5.55 18.95
N PRO A 197 16.42 -5.33 18.09
CA PRO A 197 16.21 -5.38 16.63
C PRO A 197 15.81 -6.79 16.20
N LEU A 198 14.83 -6.88 15.31
CA LEU A 198 14.36 -8.14 14.75
C LEU A 198 14.77 -8.29 13.28
N GLU A 199 14.39 -7.31 12.46
CA GLU A 199 14.57 -7.39 11.02
C GLU A 199 14.67 -6.00 10.39
N GLN A 200 15.34 -5.92 9.24
CA GLN A 200 15.30 -4.78 8.33
C GLN A 200 14.84 -5.27 6.96
N ARG A 201 13.89 -4.56 6.38
CA ARG A 201 13.33 -4.83 5.05
C ARG A 201 13.41 -3.59 4.18
N VAL A 202 13.52 -3.79 2.88
CA VAL A 202 13.65 -2.73 1.89
C VAL A 202 12.39 -2.70 1.03
N TYR A 203 11.82 -1.52 0.84
CA TYR A 203 10.67 -1.29 -0.04
C TYR A 203 10.98 -0.19 -1.06
N VAL A 204 10.41 -0.31 -2.25
CA VAL A 204 10.45 0.71 -3.31
C VAL A 204 9.04 0.98 -3.84
N PHE A 205 8.82 2.18 -4.39
CA PHE A 205 7.56 2.50 -5.07
C PHE A 205 7.61 1.92 -6.49
N GLU A 206 7.04 0.73 -6.68
CA GLU A 206 7.08 0.05 -7.97
C GLU A 206 5.84 -0.84 -8.16
N CYS A 207 4.99 -0.49 -9.13
CA CYS A 207 3.86 -1.34 -9.48
C CYS A 207 4.29 -2.62 -10.21
N GLY A 208 5.34 -2.53 -11.03
CA GLY A 208 5.75 -3.60 -11.95
C GLY A 208 4.70 -3.92 -13.02
N CYS A 209 3.84 -2.96 -13.38
CA CYS A 209 3.03 -3.09 -14.59
C CYS A 209 3.93 -2.98 -15.83
N THR A 210 3.62 -3.76 -16.87
CA THR A 210 4.28 -3.73 -18.18
C THR A 210 3.24 -4.06 -19.25
N MET A 211 3.52 -3.76 -20.52
CA MET A 211 2.63 -4.18 -21.62
C MET A 211 2.48 -5.70 -21.69
N GLU A 212 3.56 -6.45 -21.47
CA GLU A 212 3.53 -7.93 -21.42
C GLU A 212 2.58 -8.48 -20.35
N ARG A 213 2.40 -7.76 -19.23
CA ARG A 213 1.44 -8.14 -18.18
C ARG A 213 0.00 -7.73 -18.50
N LEU A 214 -0.20 -6.78 -19.41
CA LEU A 214 -1.51 -6.29 -19.83
C LEU A 214 -2.06 -7.08 -21.03
N PHE A 215 -1.22 -7.49 -21.97
CA PHE A 215 -1.64 -8.22 -23.16
C PHE A 215 -2.42 -9.52 -22.88
N PRO A 216 -2.09 -10.34 -21.86
CA PRO A 216 -2.91 -11.49 -21.48
C PRO A 216 -4.36 -11.15 -21.11
N VAL A 217 -4.65 -9.91 -20.68
CA VAL A 217 -6.02 -9.47 -20.37
C VAL A 217 -6.78 -9.21 -21.68
N LEU A 218 -6.15 -8.54 -22.64
CA LEU A 218 -6.73 -8.32 -23.97
C LEU A 218 -6.93 -9.64 -24.73
N ALA A 219 -5.99 -10.57 -24.64
CA ALA A 219 -6.03 -11.86 -25.33
C ALA A 219 -7.17 -12.79 -24.87
N ARG A 220 -7.84 -12.47 -23.74
CA ARG A 220 -9.02 -13.20 -23.26
C ARG A 220 -10.32 -12.70 -23.86
N MET A 221 -10.28 -11.57 -24.57
CA MET A 221 -11.46 -10.99 -25.22
C MET A 221 -11.73 -11.69 -26.57
N PRO A 222 -13.00 -11.78 -26.99
CA PRO A 222 -13.35 -12.15 -28.36
C PRO A 222 -12.64 -11.28 -29.42
N GLU A 223 -12.31 -11.86 -30.58
CA GLU A 223 -11.60 -11.14 -31.65
C GLU A 223 -12.35 -9.88 -32.12
N VAL A 224 -13.69 -9.91 -32.13
CA VAL A 224 -14.53 -8.73 -32.44
C VAL A 224 -14.32 -7.58 -31.46
N ASP A 225 -14.10 -7.87 -30.18
CA ASP A 225 -13.84 -6.86 -29.16
C ASP A 225 -12.41 -6.32 -29.28
N ILE A 226 -11.46 -7.18 -29.67
CA ILE A 226 -10.08 -6.77 -29.97
C ILE A 226 -10.07 -5.82 -31.18
N ASP A 227 -10.78 -6.17 -32.26
CA ASP A 227 -10.95 -5.30 -33.43
C ASP A 227 -11.53 -3.94 -33.03
N TYR A 228 -12.56 -3.94 -32.18
CA TYR A 228 -13.16 -2.71 -31.66
C TYR A 228 -12.17 -1.88 -30.84
N VAL A 229 -11.41 -2.50 -29.93
CA VAL A 229 -10.40 -1.83 -29.08
C VAL A 229 -9.34 -1.10 -29.91
N PHE A 230 -8.96 -1.64 -31.07
CA PHE A 230 -7.94 -1.06 -31.96
C PHE A 230 -8.50 -0.31 -33.17
N ALA A 231 -9.82 -0.17 -33.29
CA ALA A 231 -10.46 0.41 -34.49
C ALA A 231 -10.04 1.87 -34.75
N GLU A 232 -9.81 2.64 -33.68
CA GLU A 232 -9.41 4.05 -33.74
C GLU A 232 -7.89 4.26 -33.60
N GLY A 233 -7.09 3.19 -33.66
CA GLY A 233 -5.64 3.23 -33.51
C GLY A 233 -5.15 2.55 -32.23
N PRO A 234 -4.05 3.03 -31.60
CA PRO A 234 -3.54 2.44 -30.38
C PRO A 234 -4.58 2.42 -29.25
N ALA A 235 -4.70 1.29 -28.57
CA ALA A 235 -5.59 1.16 -27.42
C ALA A 235 -5.11 2.07 -26.28
N THR A 236 -6.01 2.50 -25.39
CA THR A 236 -5.63 3.20 -24.15
C THR A 236 -5.96 2.34 -22.95
N ILE A 237 -4.94 1.90 -22.22
CA ILE A 237 -5.08 1.00 -21.07
C ILE A 237 -4.50 1.68 -19.82
N HIS A 238 -5.35 1.90 -18.82
CA HIS A 238 -4.93 2.41 -17.53
C HIS A 238 -4.58 1.25 -16.60
N CYS A 239 -3.39 1.30 -15.97
CA CYS A 239 -3.08 0.34 -14.92
C CYS A 239 -4.03 0.57 -13.72
N PRO A 240 -4.77 -0.46 -13.25
CA PRO A 240 -5.70 -0.29 -12.14
C PRO A 240 -4.98 -0.04 -10.81
N ARG A 241 -3.69 -0.39 -10.70
CA ARG A 241 -2.92 -0.31 -9.44
C ARG A 241 -2.18 1.01 -9.24
N CYS A 242 -1.67 1.62 -10.32
CA CYS A 242 -0.84 2.84 -10.24
C CYS A 242 -1.27 3.95 -11.21
N GLY A 243 -2.24 3.70 -12.10
CA GLY A 243 -2.76 4.72 -13.01
C GLY A 243 -1.93 5.00 -14.26
N LEU A 244 -0.77 4.36 -14.43
CA LEU A 244 0.04 4.54 -15.65
C LEU A 244 -0.74 4.15 -16.90
N VAL A 245 -0.60 4.95 -17.95
CA VAL A 245 -1.33 4.79 -19.21
C VAL A 245 -0.43 4.13 -20.26
N TYR A 246 -0.87 2.99 -20.76
CA TYR A 246 -0.23 2.28 -21.87
C TYR A 246 -0.99 2.54 -23.16
N ARG A 247 -0.25 2.71 -24.26
CA ARG A 247 -0.78 2.89 -25.60
C ARG A 247 -0.25 1.88 -26.60
N PRO A 248 -0.54 0.57 -26.42
CA PRO A 248 -0.05 -0.44 -27.35
C PRO A 248 -0.73 -0.29 -28.72
N SER A 249 0.03 -0.49 -29.79
CA SER A 249 -0.55 -0.64 -31.13
C SER A 249 -1.07 -2.06 -31.34
N ARG A 250 -1.93 -2.24 -32.35
CA ARG A 250 -2.37 -3.58 -32.78
C ARG A 250 -1.18 -4.46 -33.18
N GLU A 251 -0.21 -3.89 -33.89
CA GLU A 251 1.01 -4.59 -34.31
C GLU A 251 1.79 -5.16 -33.11
N MET A 252 2.02 -4.34 -32.07
CA MET A 252 2.71 -4.80 -30.86
C MET A 252 1.97 -5.95 -30.16
N PHE A 253 0.64 -5.92 -30.17
CA PHE A 253 -0.18 -6.98 -29.58
C PHE A 253 -0.09 -8.28 -30.40
N GLU A 254 -0.17 -8.20 -31.73
CA GLU A 254 -0.03 -9.36 -32.61
C GLU A 254 1.38 -9.96 -32.57
N GLU A 255 2.42 -9.13 -32.54
CA GLU A 255 3.80 -9.57 -32.34
C GLU A 255 3.96 -10.35 -31.03
N TRP A 256 3.38 -9.82 -29.95
CA TRP A 256 3.37 -10.52 -28.66
C TRP A 256 2.63 -11.87 -28.74
N ARG A 257 1.49 -11.96 -29.43
CA ARG A 257 0.74 -13.23 -29.60
C ARG A 257 1.56 -14.31 -30.30
N VAL A 258 2.39 -13.94 -31.27
CA VAL A 258 3.25 -14.88 -32.01
C VAL A 258 4.41 -15.41 -31.15
N GLN A 259 4.82 -14.66 -30.12
CA GLN A 259 5.93 -15.01 -29.22
C GLN A 259 5.53 -15.85 -28.00
N GLN A 260 4.23 -16.06 -27.77
CA GLN A 260 3.70 -16.92 -26.69
C GLN A 260 3.53 -18.37 -27.13
#